data_AF-A0A925IQC2-F1
#
_entry.id   AF-A0A925IQC2-F1
#
_cell.length_a   1.000
_cell.length_b   1.000
_cell.length_c   1.000
_cell.angle_alpha   90.00
_cell.angle_beta   90.00
_cell.angle_gamma   90.00
#
_symmetry.space_group_name_H-M   'P 1'
#
loop_
_entity.id
_entity.type
_entity.pdbx_description
1 polymer ?
#
loop_
_entity_poly.entity_id
_entity_poly.type
_entity_poly.pdbx_seq_one_letter_code
_entity_poly.pdbx_strand_id
1 'polypeptide(L)'
;MNAYKANLINALALMVLSTWEYVSSLTPHISDLHPVLIGVVLLVLNNGIQYEIKGQKIAALVVTAILFIILINPLKDAMGNTNNESVFRIGIMMLTSFMSLVFLIKGLFSARGQYLKK
;
A
#
# COMPACT_ATOMS: atom_id res chain seq x y z
N MET A 1 -10.13 -12.27 -4.80
CA MET A 1 -10.10 -11.11 -3.89
C MET A 1 -10.64 -9.88 -4.63
N ASN A 2 -11.29 -8.93 -3.95
CA ASN A 2 -11.75 -7.67 -4.56
C ASN A 2 -10.83 -6.49 -4.14
N ALA A 3 -11.01 -5.31 -4.76
CA ALA A 3 -10.19 -4.12 -4.48
C ALA A 3 -10.21 -3.71 -3.00
N TYR A 4 -11.37 -3.81 -2.35
CA TYR A 4 -11.52 -3.51 -0.92
C TYR A 4 -10.61 -4.37 -0.04
N LYS A 5 -10.66 -5.70 -0.20
CA LYS A 5 -9.82 -6.62 0.59
C LYS A 5 -8.33 -6.43 0.26
N ALA A 6 -7.99 -6.21 -1.00
CA ALA A 6 -6.61 -6.01 -1.42
C ALA A 6 -5.99 -4.75 -0.79
N ASN A 7 -6.73 -3.64 -0.84
CA ASN A 7 -6.30 -2.37 -0.25
C ASN A 7 -6.21 -2.45 1.27
N LEU A 8 -7.16 -3.12 1.94
CA LEU A 8 -7.11 -3.36 3.38
C LEU A 8 -5.85 -4.14 3.80
N ILE A 9 -5.55 -5.24 3.10
CA ILE A 9 -4.35 -6.05 3.39
C ILE A 9 -3.10 -5.20 3.19
N ASN A 10 -3.03 -4.41 2.12
CA ASN A 10 -1.89 -3.54 1.89
C ASN A 10 -1.72 -2.49 2.99
N ALA A 11 -2.80 -1.82 3.38
CA ALA A 11 -2.80 -0.82 4.42
C ALA A 11 -2.31 -1.39 5.77
N LEU A 12 -2.81 -2.57 6.15
CA LEU A 12 -2.41 -3.26 7.37
C LEU A 12 -0.96 -3.74 7.31
N ALA A 13 -0.51 -4.28 6.17
CA ALA A 13 0.88 -4.71 6.00
C ALA A 13 1.86 -3.56 6.20
N LEU A 14 1.58 -2.39 5.63
CA LEU A 14 2.39 -1.18 5.81
C LEU A 14 2.42 -0.74 7.27
N MET A 15 1.26 -0.69 7.93
CA MET A 15 1.19 -0.28 9.33
C MET A 15 1.96 -1.23 10.24
N VAL A 16 1.72 -2.54 10.12
CA VAL A 16 2.32 -3.54 11.01
C VAL A 16 3.82 -3.64 10.80
N LEU A 17 4.28 -3.73 9.55
CA LEU A 17 5.69 -3.96 9.26
C LEU A 17 6.55 -2.72 9.54
N SER A 18 6.05 -1.51 9.27
CA SER A 18 6.78 -0.28 9.60
C SER A 18 6.73 0.06 11.08
N THR A 19 5.63 -0.23 11.77
CA THR A 19 5.61 -0.09 13.24
C THR A 19 6.57 -1.07 13.88
N TRP A 20 6.65 -2.30 13.38
CA TRP A 20 7.63 -3.25 13.85
C TRP A 20 9.05 -2.71 13.67
N GLU A 21 9.42 -2.24 12.48
CA GLU A 21 10.75 -1.69 12.19
C GLU A 21 11.14 -0.59 13.19
N TYR A 22 10.23 0.35 13.44
CA TYR A 22 10.44 1.42 14.42
C TYR A 22 10.69 0.87 15.84
N VAL A 23 9.92 -0.13 16.29
CA VAL A 23 10.06 -0.70 17.64
C VAL A 23 11.31 -1.59 17.77
N SER A 24 11.74 -2.24 16.69
CA SER A 24 12.92 -3.12 16.69
C SER A 24 14.25 -2.38 16.48
N SER A 25 14.22 -1.12 16.05
CA SER A 25 15.43 -0.36 15.76
C SER A 25 16.11 0.13 17.05
N LEU A 26 17.43 -0.03 17.12
CA LEU A 26 18.27 0.55 18.18
C LEU A 26 18.33 2.09 18.11
N THR A 27 18.11 2.64 16.93
CA THR A 27 18.09 4.09 16.65
C THR A 27 16.85 4.42 15.81
N PRO A 28 15.66 4.46 16.43
CA PRO A 28 14.42 4.68 15.70
C PRO A 28 14.34 6.10 15.12
N HIS A 29 14.07 6.22 13.83
CA HIS A 29 13.82 7.52 13.20
C HIS A 29 12.33 7.69 12.92
N ILE A 30 11.78 8.89 13.21
CA ILE A 30 10.38 9.22 12.91
C ILE A 30 10.11 9.12 11.39
N SER A 31 11.14 9.37 10.58
CA SER A 31 11.13 9.18 9.14
C SER A 31 10.78 7.74 8.71
N ASP A 32 10.97 6.74 9.56
CA ASP A 32 10.70 5.35 9.21
C ASP A 32 9.20 5.01 9.32
N LEU A 33 8.41 5.88 9.95
CA LEU A 33 6.95 5.75 10.08
C LEU A 33 6.15 6.28 8.87
N HIS A 34 6.80 6.83 7.84
CA HIS A 34 6.08 7.31 6.64
C HIS A 34 5.14 6.24 6.02
N PRO A 35 5.54 4.96 5.90
CA PRO A 35 4.63 3.95 5.37
C PRO A 35 3.45 3.65 6.32
N VAL A 36 3.59 3.85 7.64
CA VAL A 36 2.46 3.77 8.59
C VAL A 36 1.43 4.85 8.27
N LEU A 37 1.87 6.10 8.08
CA LEU A 37 0.98 7.21 7.72
C LEU A 37 0.23 6.92 6.42
N ILE A 38 0.93 6.37 5.42
CA ILE A 38 0.29 5.98 4.15
C ILE A 38 -0.70 4.83 4.36
N GLY A 39 -0.38 3.85 5.22
CA GLY A 39 -1.30 2.79 5.60
C GLY A 39 -2.59 3.32 6.24
N VAL A 40 -2.49 4.32 7.12
CA VAL A 40 -3.66 5.00 7.70
C VAL A 40 -4.49 5.70 6.63
N VAL A 41 -3.86 6.42 5.70
CA VAL A 41 -4.56 7.07 4.57
C VAL A 41 -5.30 6.02 3.72
N LEU A 42 -4.65 4.89 3.40
CA LEU A 42 -5.27 3.82 2.63
C LEU A 42 -6.44 3.15 3.38
N LEU A 43 -6.38 3.05 4.72
CA LEU A 43 -7.51 2.59 5.55
C LEU A 43 -8.70 3.53 5.45
N VAL A 44 -8.49 4.85 5.55
CA VAL A 44 -9.58 5.84 5.44
C VAL A 44 -10.24 5.76 4.06
N LEU A 45 -9.45 5.61 3.00
CA LEU A 45 -9.96 5.47 1.63
C LEU A 45 -10.66 4.14 1.37
N ASN A 46 -10.51 3.15 2.26
CA ASN A 46 -11.04 1.80 2.05
C ASN A 46 -12.57 1.76 2.01
N ASN A 47 -13.24 2.62 2.79
CA ASN A 47 -14.70 2.77 2.74
C ASN A 47 -15.16 3.22 1.34
N GLY A 48 -14.46 4.17 0.71
CA GLY A 48 -14.78 4.59 -0.66
C GLY A 48 -14.59 3.52 -1.70
N ILE A 49 -13.65 2.59 -1.48
CA ILE A 49 -13.50 1.43 -2.35
C ILE A 49 -14.69 0.47 -2.18
N GLN A 50 -15.14 0.25 -0.94
CA GLN A 50 -16.31 -0.60 -0.65
C GLN A 50 -17.60 -0.04 -1.26
N TYR A 51 -17.82 1.28 -1.14
CA TYR A 51 -19.01 1.96 -1.64
C TYR A 51 -18.86 2.50 -3.08
N GLU A 52 -17.83 2.06 -3.82
CA GLU A 52 -17.63 2.40 -5.23
C GLU A 52 -17.56 3.93 -5.51
N ILE A 53 -17.08 4.71 -4.53
CA ILE A 53 -16.88 6.15 -4.65
C ILE A 53 -15.66 6.40 -5.56
N LYS A 54 -15.93 6.80 -6.81
CA LYS A 54 -14.92 6.99 -7.86
C LYS A 54 -13.70 7.80 -7.41
N GLY A 55 -13.92 8.93 -6.73
CA GLY A 55 -12.84 9.80 -6.25
C GLY A 55 -11.90 9.10 -5.26
N GLN A 56 -12.45 8.38 -4.28
CA GLN A 56 -11.66 7.67 -3.28
C GLN A 56 -10.93 6.45 -3.86
N LYS A 57 -11.52 5.74 -4.83
CA LYS A 57 -10.84 4.66 -5.56
C LYS A 57 -9.62 5.16 -6.34
N ILE A 58 -9.76 6.30 -7.03
CA ILE A 58 -8.65 6.92 -7.77
C ILE A 58 -7.58 7.43 -6.79
N ALA A 59 -7.99 8.07 -5.70
CA ALA A 59 -7.05 8.51 -4.66
C ALA A 59 -6.25 7.33 -4.08
N ALA A 60 -6.91 6.22 -3.73
CA ALA A 60 -6.24 5.03 -3.23
C ALA A 60 -5.25 4.44 -4.24
N LEU A 61 -5.63 4.42 -5.53
CA LEU A 61 -4.75 3.98 -6.61
C LEU A 61 -3.50 4.86 -6.72
N VAL A 62 -3.67 6.18 -6.74
CA VAL A 62 -2.56 7.14 -6.86
C VAL A 62 -1.65 7.06 -5.65
N VAL A 63 -2.20 7.05 -4.44
CA VAL A 63 -1.43 6.93 -3.19
C VAL A 63 -0.64 5.62 -3.17
N THR A 64 -1.27 4.50 -3.52
CA THR A 64 -0.58 3.20 -3.57
C THR A 64 0.54 3.19 -4.63
N ALA A 65 0.32 3.84 -5.79
CA ALA A 65 1.31 3.88 -6.86
C ALA A 65 2.53 4.72 -6.47
N ILE A 66 2.30 5.88 -5.85
CA ILE A 66 3.37 6.75 -5.32
C ILE A 66 4.19 5.99 -4.28
N LEU A 67 3.53 5.35 -3.31
CA LEU A 67 4.21 4.54 -2.30
C LEU A 67 5.05 3.42 -2.92
N PHE A 68 4.51 2.69 -3.89
CA PHE A 68 5.21 1.59 -4.53
C PHE A 68 6.52 2.05 -5.20
N ILE A 69 6.50 3.24 -5.83
CA ILE A 69 7.71 3.84 -6.42
C ILE A 69 8.69 4.27 -5.32
N ILE A 70 8.21 4.90 -4.24
CA ILE A 70 9.06 5.34 -3.13
C ILE A 70 9.77 4.16 -2.47
N LEU A 71 9.10 3.02 -2.31
CA LEU A 71 9.65 1.79 -1.70
C LEU A 71 10.81 1.16 -2.50
N ILE A 72 11.03 1.55 -3.76
CA ILE A 72 12.14 1.02 -4.57
C ILE A 72 13.50 1.46 -3.99
N ASN A 73 13.62 2.69 -3.51
CA ASN A 73 14.87 3.21 -2.94
C ASN A 73 15.27 2.48 -1.65
N PRO A 74 14.42 2.38 -0.60
CA PRO A 74 14.79 1.66 0.61
C PRO A 74 15.00 0.16 0.35
N LEU A 75 14.34 -0.45 -0.64
CA LEU A 75 14.66 -1.83 -1.02
C LEU A 75 16.10 -1.95 -1.56
N LYS A 76 16.51 -1.05 -2.45
CA LYS A 76 17.88 -1.02 -2.98
C LYS A 76 18.90 -0.80 -1.87
N ASP A 77 18.65 0.14 -0.98
CA ASP A 77 19.52 0.42 0.16
C ASP A 77 19.62 -0.78 1.11
N ALA A 78 18.50 -1.44 1.42
CA ALA A 78 18.49 -2.64 2.25
C ALA A 78 19.28 -3.80 1.63
N MET A 79 19.18 -3.98 0.31
CA MET A 79 19.95 -4.99 -0.42
C MET A 79 21.45 -4.67 -0.44
N GLY A 80 21.83 -3.40 -0.63
CA GLY A 80 23.23 -2.96 -0.64
C GLY A 80 23.91 -3.11 0.73
N ASN A 81 23.15 -2.91 1.82
CA ASN A 81 23.66 -3.04 3.19
C ASN A 81 23.56 -4.47 3.76
N THR A 82 23.20 -5.47 2.95
CA THR A 82 23.00 -6.87 3.36
C THR A 82 22.04 -7.05 4.55
N ASN A 83 21.10 -6.11 4.73
CA ASN A 83 20.12 -6.18 5.80
C ASN A 83 18.94 -7.07 5.36
N ASN A 84 19.13 -8.38 5.49
CA ASN A 84 18.15 -9.39 5.06
C ASN A 84 16.77 -9.20 5.70
N GLU A 85 16.71 -8.67 6.93
CA GLU A 85 15.46 -8.40 7.62
C GLU A 85 14.69 -7.25 6.97
N SER A 86 15.36 -6.11 6.70
CA SER A 86 14.74 -4.99 5.99
C SER A 86 14.32 -5.37 4.56
N VAL A 87 15.14 -6.14 3.84
CA VAL A 87 14.80 -6.63 2.50
C VAL A 87 13.51 -7.46 2.53
N PHE A 88 13.38 -8.36 3.50
CA PHE A 88 12.20 -9.21 3.63
C PHE A 88 10.92 -8.40 3.88
N ARG A 89 10.98 -7.45 4.82
CA ARG A 89 9.83 -6.59 5.19
C ARG A 89 9.40 -5.69 4.05
N ILE A 90 10.35 -4.97 3.45
CA ILE A 90 10.09 -4.08 2.31
C ILE A 90 9.58 -4.89 1.13
N GLY A 91 10.12 -6.09 0.91
CA GLY A 91 9.63 -7.04 -0.09
C GLY A 91 8.16 -7.39 0.11
N ILE A 92 7.73 -7.69 1.33
CA ILE A 92 6.30 -7.94 1.64
C ILE A 92 5.46 -6.69 1.35
N MET A 93 5.88 -5.50 1.81
CA MET A 93 5.16 -4.25 1.56
C MET A 93 5.00 -3.97 0.06
N MET A 94 6.03 -4.24 -0.74
CA MET A 94 5.99 -4.10 -2.19
C MET A 94 5.04 -5.12 -2.82
N LEU A 95 5.08 -6.38 -2.39
CA LEU A 95 4.18 -7.42 -2.90
C LEU A 95 2.71 -7.08 -2.63
N THR A 96 2.38 -6.67 -1.40
CA THR A 96 1.00 -6.28 -1.07
C THR A 96 0.57 -5.02 -1.81
N SER A 97 1.47 -4.05 -1.99
CA SER A 97 1.21 -2.82 -2.74
C SER A 97 0.95 -3.12 -4.21
N PHE A 98 1.76 -3.99 -4.83
CA PHE A 98 1.58 -4.43 -6.19
C PHE A 98 0.24 -5.16 -6.38
N MET A 99 -0.11 -6.07 -5.47
CA MET A 99 -1.42 -6.73 -5.52
C MET A 99 -2.56 -5.71 -5.40
N SER A 100 -2.47 -4.76 -4.47
CA SER A 100 -3.45 -3.69 -4.31
C SER A 100 -3.62 -2.89 -5.60
N LEU A 101 -2.53 -2.47 -6.26
CA LEU A 101 -2.57 -1.76 -7.54
C LEU A 101 -3.35 -2.54 -8.61
N VAL A 102 -3.04 -3.84 -8.78
CA VAL A 102 -3.71 -4.69 -9.77
C VAL A 102 -5.22 -4.74 -9.50
N PHE A 103 -5.65 -4.94 -8.25
CA PHE A 103 -7.06 -5.01 -7.91
C PHE A 103 -7.77 -3.65 -7.98
N LEU A 104 -7.12 -2.56 -7.60
CA LEU A 104 -7.65 -1.19 -7.73
C LEU A 104 -7.87 -0.84 -9.20
N ILE A 105 -6.91 -1.13 -10.08
CA ILE A 105 -7.03 -0.92 -11.52
C ILE A 105 -8.18 -1.75 -12.09
N LYS A 106 -8.24 -3.05 -11.79
CA LYS A 106 -9.35 -3.92 -12.23
C LYS A 106 -10.71 -3.38 -11.76
N GLY A 107 -10.78 -2.87 -10.53
CA GLY A 107 -11.97 -2.27 -9.95
C GLY A 107 -12.43 -1.01 -10.68
N LEU A 108 -11.53 -0.23 -11.30
CA LEU A 108 -11.91 0.95 -12.08
C LEU A 108 -12.55 0.58 -13.43
N PHE A 109 -12.05 -0.46 -14.08
CA PHE A 109 -12.60 -0.92 -15.38
C PHE A 109 -13.93 -1.66 -15.22
N SER A 110 -14.10 -2.44 -14.15
CA SER A 110 -15.37 -3.15 -13.88
C SER A 110 -16.55 -2.19 -13.69
N ALA A 111 -16.33 -1.03 -13.06
CA ALA A 111 -17.37 -0.01 -12.88
C ALA A 111 -17.80 0.67 -14.19
N ARG A 112 -16.90 0.81 -15.18
CA ARG A 112 -17.23 1.39 -16.50
C ARG A 112 -18.25 0.57 -17.28
N GLY A 113 -18.26 -0.75 -17.14
CA GLY A 113 -19.21 -1.63 -17.83
C GLY A 113 -20.66 -1.54 -17.32
N GLN A 114 -20.86 -1.11 -16.07
CA GLN A 114 -22.21 -0.98 -15.49
C GLN A 114 -22.94 0.29 -15.92
N TYR A 115 -22.22 1.37 -16.25
CA TYR A 115 -22.81 2.64 -16.70
C TYR A 115 -23.35 2.60 -18.14
N LEU A 116 -22.92 1.64 -18.96
CA LEU A 116 -23.39 1.47 -20.34
C LEU A 116 -24.63 0.54 -20.46
N LYS A 117 -25.18 0.08 -19.33
CA LYS A 117 -26.37 -0.78 -19.26
C LYS A 117 -27.60 -0.13 -18.60
N LYS A 118 -27.53 1.16 -18.28
CA LYS A 118 -28.68 1.96 -17.84
C LYS A 118 -29.07 2.92 -18.96
#